data_AF-A0A5C8B220-F1
#
_entry.id   AF-A0A5C8B220-F1
#
_cell.length_a   1.000
_cell.length_b   1.000
_cell.length_c   1.000
_cell.angle_alpha   90.00
_cell.angle_beta   90.00
_cell.angle_gamma   90.00
#
_symmetry.space_group_name_H-M   'P 1'
#
loop_
_entity.id
_entity.type
_entity.pdbx_description
1 polymer ?
#
loop_
_entity_poly.entity_id
_entity_poly.type
_entity_poly.pdbx_seq_one_letter_code
_entity_poly.pdbx_strand_id
1 'polypeptide(L)'
;MTMRKMIGSICLSFCAALFEIAHAAQQLPPPPPNDIYADAYVALQAIAPLGKAKEHWYYINVLRVEDDALLFEQLPAICREHKLVSSVSDGGFPVYRGTVSGTTHNRVATMKLESCDYCTKRTRGRKVLKDLPFSSPKEGVIKLGKLTYRRGFQIDRAFCPDH
;
A
#
# COMPACT_ATOMS: atom_id res chain seq x y z
N MET A 1 -71.85 46.01 28.46
CA MET A 1 -71.38 45.70 29.82
C MET A 1 -71.83 44.29 30.15
N THR A 2 -71.00 43.29 29.85
CA THR A 2 -71.25 41.89 30.25
C THR A 2 -69.90 41.21 30.42
N MET A 3 -69.72 40.68 31.62
CA MET A 3 -68.48 40.20 32.19
C MET A 3 -68.48 38.66 32.20
N ARG A 4 -67.26 38.09 32.18
CA ARG A 4 -66.87 36.72 32.60
C ARG A 4 -67.18 35.56 31.66
N LYS A 5 -66.13 34.83 31.26
CA LYS A 5 -65.68 33.64 32.01
C LYS A 5 -64.29 33.16 31.54
N MET A 6 -63.42 32.94 32.52
CA MET A 6 -62.22 32.11 32.41
C MET A 6 -62.62 30.63 32.31
N ILE A 7 -62.02 29.91 31.36
CA ILE A 7 -61.74 28.46 31.36
C ILE A 7 -60.50 28.37 30.43
N GLY A 8 -59.27 28.07 30.86
CA GLY A 8 -58.84 26.92 31.63
C GLY A 8 -58.47 25.80 30.67
N SER A 9 -57.20 25.71 30.23
CA SER A 9 -56.62 24.43 29.80
C SER A 9 -55.10 24.50 29.73
N ILE A 10 -54.51 23.82 30.71
CA ILE A 10 -53.13 23.34 30.76
C ILE A 10 -53.01 22.17 29.80
N CYS A 11 -52.05 22.17 28.87
CA CYS A 11 -51.30 20.96 28.51
C CYS A 11 -50.23 21.22 27.43
N LEU A 12 -49.08 20.54 27.61
CA LEU A 12 -48.03 20.24 26.62
C LEU A 12 -47.15 21.45 26.23
N SER A 13 -46.05 21.79 26.92
CA SER A 13 -44.93 20.98 27.41
C SER A 13 -44.41 19.94 26.40
N PHE A 14 -43.14 20.11 26.04
CA PHE A 14 -42.26 19.18 25.32
C PHE A 14 -42.58 18.86 23.86
N CYS A 15 -42.19 19.73 22.91
CA CYS A 15 -41.89 19.27 21.55
C CYS A 15 -41.02 20.23 20.70
N ALA A 16 -40.09 20.97 21.30
CA ALA A 16 -39.22 21.90 20.53
C ALA A 16 -37.74 21.82 20.92
N ALA A 17 -37.28 20.66 21.40
CA ALA A 17 -35.86 20.44 21.74
C ALA A 17 -35.32 19.09 21.20
N LEU A 18 -35.83 18.64 20.05
CA LEU A 18 -35.40 17.36 19.43
C LEU A 18 -34.93 17.48 17.98
N PHE A 19 -34.74 18.70 17.45
CA PHE A 19 -34.36 18.91 16.04
C PHE A 19 -32.96 19.48 15.82
N GLU A 20 -32.07 19.44 16.82
CA GLU A 20 -30.66 19.88 16.67
C GLU A 20 -29.62 18.83 17.12
N ILE A 21 -30.01 17.56 17.22
CA ILE A 21 -29.04 16.47 17.49
C ILE A 21 -29.22 15.34 16.48
N ALA A 22 -29.17 15.69 15.19
CA ALA A 22 -29.00 14.70 14.14
C ALA A 22 -28.33 15.41 12.97
N HIS A 23 -26.99 15.33 12.90
CA HIS A 23 -26.15 15.30 11.69
C HIS A 23 -24.68 15.68 11.93
N ALA A 24 -24.23 15.81 13.18
CA ALA A 24 -22.81 15.62 13.50
C ALA A 24 -22.47 14.13 13.56
N ALA A 25 -22.86 13.35 12.54
CA ALA A 25 -22.09 12.16 12.22
C ALA A 25 -20.75 12.71 11.77
N GLN A 26 -19.77 12.73 12.68
CA GLN A 26 -18.39 13.02 12.35
C GLN A 26 -18.03 12.11 11.17
N GLN A 27 -18.03 12.66 9.96
CA GLN A 27 -17.30 12.08 8.85
C GLN A 27 -15.87 12.11 9.34
N LEU A 28 -15.41 10.97 9.90
CA LEU A 28 -14.01 10.77 10.20
C LEU A 28 -13.26 11.23 8.95
N PRO A 29 -12.23 12.07 9.08
CA PRO A 29 -11.43 12.46 7.94
C PRO A 29 -11.02 11.17 7.21
N PRO A 30 -11.02 11.16 5.86
CA PRO A 30 -10.61 9.98 5.12
C PRO A 30 -9.26 9.52 5.70
N PRO A 31 -9.07 8.20 5.92
CA PRO A 31 -7.83 7.70 6.47
C PRO A 31 -6.67 8.27 5.65
N PRO A 32 -5.56 8.68 6.29
CA PRO A 32 -4.44 9.23 5.56
C PRO A 32 -4.04 8.25 4.45
N PRO A 33 -3.64 8.74 3.26
CA PRO A 33 -3.16 7.87 2.20
C PRO A 33 -2.08 6.97 2.80
N ASN A 34 -2.22 5.66 2.58
CA ASN A 34 -1.36 4.65 3.18
C ASN A 34 0.09 4.89 2.71
N ASP A 35 0.88 5.58 3.52
CA ASP A 35 2.13 6.25 3.12
C ASP A 35 3.33 5.29 3.00
N ILE A 36 3.03 4.00 2.81
CA ILE A 36 4.01 2.91 2.64
C ILE A 36 4.98 3.23 1.49
N TYR A 37 4.61 4.12 0.57
CA TYR A 37 5.39 4.47 -0.61
C TYR A 37 6.09 5.85 -0.56
N ALA A 38 5.85 6.72 0.44
CA ALA A 38 6.33 8.12 0.43
C ALA A 38 7.81 8.26 0.09
N ASP A 39 8.64 7.40 0.69
CA ASP A 39 10.11 7.43 0.52
C ASP A 39 10.67 6.22 -0.22
N ALA A 40 9.79 5.40 -0.78
CA ALA A 40 10.20 4.17 -1.46
C ALA A 40 10.37 4.38 -2.97
N TYR A 41 11.26 3.59 -3.54
CA TYR A 41 11.30 3.32 -4.96
C TYR A 41 10.40 2.12 -5.23
N VAL A 42 9.45 2.26 -6.15
CA VAL A 42 8.46 1.21 -6.43
C VAL A 42 8.63 0.70 -7.85
N ALA A 43 8.48 -0.62 -8.03
CA ALA A 43 8.41 -1.28 -9.33
C ALA A 43 7.32 -2.34 -9.33
N LEU A 44 6.68 -2.54 -10.49
CA LEU A 44 5.79 -3.68 -10.71
C LEU A 44 6.55 -4.82 -11.37
N GLN A 45 6.30 -6.03 -10.91
CA GLN A 45 6.86 -7.25 -11.49
C GLN A 45 5.78 -8.29 -11.69
N ALA A 46 5.57 -8.71 -12.92
CA ALA A 46 4.67 -9.82 -13.23
C ALA A 46 5.17 -11.12 -12.56
N ILE A 47 4.23 -11.85 -11.97
CA ILE A 47 4.46 -13.18 -11.41
C ILE A 47 3.99 -14.18 -12.45
N ALA A 48 4.83 -15.19 -12.75
CA ALA A 48 4.42 -16.28 -13.63
C ALA A 48 3.12 -16.92 -13.10
N PRO A 49 2.19 -17.33 -13.98
CA PRO A 49 0.91 -17.88 -13.56
C PRO A 49 1.08 -19.01 -12.54
N LEU A 50 0.40 -18.90 -11.40
CA LEU A 50 0.34 -19.96 -10.40
C LEU A 50 -0.70 -20.98 -10.86
N GLY A 51 -0.31 -21.89 -11.76
CA GLY A 51 -1.19 -22.93 -12.29
C GLY A 51 -2.23 -22.39 -13.28
N LYS A 52 -3.51 -22.76 -13.10
CA LYS A 52 -4.63 -22.39 -14.00
C LYS A 52 -5.36 -21.10 -13.59
N ALA A 53 -4.75 -20.27 -12.74
CA ALA A 53 -5.36 -19.03 -12.29
C ALA A 53 -5.67 -18.12 -13.49
N LYS A 54 -6.91 -17.64 -13.57
CA LYS A 54 -7.34 -16.67 -14.59
C LYS A 54 -6.86 -15.25 -14.30
N GLU A 55 -6.49 -14.98 -13.05
CA GLU A 55 -6.04 -13.65 -12.60
C GLU A 55 -4.53 -13.48 -12.84
N HIS A 56 -4.13 -12.28 -13.26
CA HIS A 56 -2.72 -11.91 -13.41
C HIS A 56 -2.19 -11.35 -12.10
N TRP A 57 -1.15 -12.01 -11.59
CA TRP A 57 -0.51 -11.68 -10.32
C TRP A 57 0.75 -10.86 -10.55
N TYR A 58 0.97 -9.88 -9.69
CA TYR A 58 2.11 -8.99 -9.70
C TYR A 58 2.70 -8.89 -8.30
N TYR A 59 3.99 -8.61 -8.21
CA TYR A 59 4.56 -8.00 -7.01
C TYR A 59 4.64 -6.49 -7.22
N ILE A 60 4.08 -5.75 -6.27
CA ILE A 60 4.46 -4.38 -5.98
C ILE A 60 5.74 -4.49 -5.15
N ASN A 61 6.86 -4.25 -5.81
CA ASN A 61 8.17 -4.27 -5.19
C ASN A 61 8.48 -2.89 -4.61
N VAL A 62 8.67 -2.82 -3.30
CA VAL A 62 8.96 -1.60 -2.54
C VAL A 62 10.40 -1.66 -2.09
N LEU A 63 11.23 -0.73 -2.56
CA LEU A 63 12.64 -0.65 -2.23
C LEU A 63 12.92 0.65 -1.51
N ARG A 64 13.42 0.56 -0.28
CA ARG A 64 13.95 1.70 0.49
C ARG A 64 15.47 1.60 0.53
N VAL A 65 16.11 2.74 0.31
CA VAL A 65 17.57 2.87 0.24
C VAL A 65 17.98 4.01 1.14
N GLU A 66 18.84 3.71 2.10
CA GLU A 66 19.44 4.68 3.02
C GLU A 66 20.95 4.40 3.02
N ASP A 67 21.72 5.32 2.44
CA ASP A 67 23.14 5.13 2.11
C ASP A 67 23.38 3.82 1.31
N ASP A 68 24.03 2.84 1.94
CA ASP A 68 24.28 1.51 1.39
C ASP A 68 23.31 0.46 1.96
N ALA A 69 22.43 0.79 2.90
CA ALA A 69 21.45 -0.13 3.45
C ALA A 69 20.21 -0.24 2.54
N LEU A 70 19.69 -1.46 2.40
CA LEU A 70 18.52 -1.78 1.60
C LEU A 70 17.45 -2.45 2.45
N LEU A 71 16.20 -2.00 2.31
CA LEU A 71 15.01 -2.72 2.73
C LEU A 71 14.14 -2.96 1.49
N PHE A 72 13.77 -4.22 1.26
CA PHE A 72 13.04 -4.64 0.07
C PHE A 72 11.85 -5.50 0.43
N GLU A 73 10.65 -5.03 0.10
CA GLU A 73 9.38 -5.69 0.40
C GLU A 73 8.66 -6.04 -0.90
N GLN A 74 8.05 -7.22 -0.95
CA GLN A 74 7.28 -7.67 -2.11
C GLN A 74 5.81 -7.85 -1.73
N LEU A 75 4.95 -6.93 -2.12
CA LEU A 75 3.52 -7.00 -1.82
C LEU A 75 2.79 -7.61 -3.02
N PRO A 76 2.04 -8.71 -2.88
CA PRO A 76 1.29 -9.26 -3.99
C PRO A 76 0.12 -8.34 -4.34
N ALA A 77 -0.17 -8.28 -5.63
CA ALA A 77 -1.31 -7.60 -6.16
C ALA A 77 -1.89 -8.38 -7.33
N ILE A 78 -3.19 -8.23 -7.53
CA ILE A 78 -3.90 -8.79 -8.67
C ILE A 78 -4.44 -7.67 -9.53
N CYS A 79 -4.46 -7.89 -10.84
CA CYS A 79 -5.26 -7.06 -11.72
C CYS A 79 -6.72 -7.55 -11.69
N ARG A 80 -7.64 -6.70 -11.24
CA ARG A 80 -9.09 -6.94 -11.25
C ARG A 80 -9.78 -5.72 -11.82
N GLU A 81 -10.59 -5.89 -12.87
CA GLU A 81 -11.35 -4.80 -13.50
C GLU A 81 -10.47 -3.61 -13.92
N HIS A 82 -9.30 -3.90 -14.51
CA HIS A 82 -8.26 -2.91 -14.88
C HIS A 82 -7.65 -2.15 -13.70
N LYS A 83 -7.86 -2.67 -12.47
CA LYS A 83 -7.32 -2.09 -11.27
C LYS A 83 -6.32 -3.01 -10.60
N LEU A 84 -5.17 -2.44 -10.22
CA LEU A 84 -4.22 -3.15 -9.38
C LEU A 84 -4.69 -3.10 -7.94
N VAL A 85 -5.15 -4.24 -7.43
CA VAL A 85 -5.63 -4.38 -6.06
C VAL A 85 -4.57 -5.12 -5.26
N SER A 86 -4.06 -4.46 -4.21
CA SER A 86 -3.14 -5.11 -3.27
C SER A 86 -3.87 -6.22 -2.54
N SER A 87 -3.31 -7.42 -2.58
CA SER A 87 -3.82 -8.57 -1.83
C SER A 87 -3.15 -8.55 -0.46
N VAL A 88 -3.56 -7.63 0.42
CA VAL A 88 -3.12 -7.61 1.82
C VAL A 88 -3.85 -8.70 2.60
N SER A 89 -3.12 -9.73 3.02
CA SER A 89 -3.55 -10.68 4.06
C SER A 89 -2.92 -10.28 5.40
N ASP A 90 -3.49 -10.69 6.53
CA ASP A 90 -3.04 -10.38 7.90
C ASP A 90 -1.68 -11.01 8.30
N GLY A 91 -0.76 -11.19 7.36
CA GLY A 91 0.59 -11.70 7.61
C GLY A 91 1.59 -11.19 6.57
N GLY A 92 2.87 -11.23 6.95
CA GLY A 92 3.97 -10.61 6.24
C GLY A 92 4.30 -11.30 4.91
N PHE A 93 4.41 -10.50 3.86
CA PHE A 93 4.99 -10.90 2.59
C PHE A 93 6.53 -10.90 2.67
N PRO A 94 7.26 -11.34 1.63
CA PRO A 94 8.72 -11.40 1.68
C PRO A 94 9.32 -10.02 1.97
N VAL A 95 10.04 -9.91 3.08
CA VAL A 95 10.86 -8.76 3.44
C VAL A 95 12.32 -9.18 3.44
N TYR A 96 13.14 -8.43 2.72
CA TYR A 96 14.58 -8.63 2.62
C TYR A 96 15.31 -7.40 3.15
N ARG A 97 16.40 -7.62 3.89
CA ARG A 97 17.34 -6.57 4.29
C ARG A 97 18.71 -6.87 3.72
N GLY A 98 19.42 -5.84 3.31
CA GLY A 98 20.74 -6.02 2.77
C GLY A 98 21.54 -4.76 2.63
N THR A 99 22.60 -4.87 1.85
CA THR A 99 23.52 -3.77 1.59
C THR A 99 23.91 -3.72 0.11
N VAL A 100 24.35 -2.54 -0.31
CA VAL A 100 25.05 -2.30 -1.57
C VAL A 100 26.55 -2.34 -1.31
N SER A 101 27.31 -2.90 -2.25
CA SER A 101 28.77 -2.87 -2.23
C SER A 101 29.32 -2.74 -3.65
N GLY A 102 30.63 -2.48 -3.76
CA GLY A 102 31.33 -2.35 -5.05
C GLY A 102 31.76 -0.92 -5.37
N THR A 103 32.22 -0.71 -6.59
CA THR A 103 32.69 0.60 -7.08
C THR A 103 31.55 1.38 -7.71
N THR A 104 31.72 2.69 -7.92
CA THR A 104 30.72 3.59 -8.53
C THR A 104 30.13 3.04 -9.84
N HIS A 105 30.92 2.29 -10.62
CA HIS A 105 30.49 1.74 -11.91
C HIS A 105 29.98 0.29 -11.83
N ASN A 106 30.32 -0.44 -10.77
CA ASN A 106 29.98 -1.86 -10.59
C ASN A 106 29.43 -2.10 -9.19
N ARG A 107 28.31 -1.44 -8.85
CA ARG A 107 27.63 -1.66 -7.58
C ARG A 107 26.73 -2.89 -7.67
N VAL A 108 26.71 -3.68 -6.60
CA VAL A 108 25.86 -4.86 -6.45
C VAL A 108 25.15 -4.84 -5.11
N ALA A 109 23.91 -5.32 -5.10
CA ALA A 109 23.11 -5.49 -3.90
C ALA A 109 23.08 -6.95 -3.47
N THR A 110 23.26 -7.17 -2.16
CA THR A 110 23.05 -8.45 -1.51
C THR A 110 22.07 -8.28 -0.37
N MET A 111 20.98 -9.07 -0.35
CA MET A 111 19.93 -9.00 0.66
C MET A 111 19.54 -10.39 1.16
N LYS A 112 19.24 -10.50 2.44
CA LYS A 112 18.78 -11.72 3.11
C LYS A 112 17.31 -11.57 3.49
N LEU A 113 16.56 -12.65 3.34
CA LEU A 113 15.16 -12.73 3.77
C LEU A 113 15.10 -12.61 5.30
N GLU A 114 14.39 -11.61 5.80
CA GLU A 114 14.16 -11.38 7.25
C GLU A 114 12.85 -12.01 7.71
N SER A 115 11.76 -11.77 6.99
CA SER A 115 10.43 -12.27 7.34
C SER A 115 9.66 -12.70 6.09
N CYS A 116 8.80 -13.71 6.25
CA CYS A 116 7.89 -14.15 5.21
C CYS A 116 6.88 -15.18 5.71
N ASP A 117 5.72 -14.72 6.15
CA ASP A 117 4.66 -15.58 6.65
C ASP A 117 4.00 -16.35 5.48
N TYR A 118 3.85 -15.69 4.33
CA TYR A 118 3.23 -16.24 3.13
C TYR A 118 4.20 -16.56 1.99
N CYS A 119 5.36 -17.14 2.31
CA CYS A 119 6.33 -17.54 1.27
C CYS A 119 5.94 -18.81 0.52
N THR A 120 5.98 -18.74 -0.80
CA THR A 120 6.04 -19.94 -1.65
C THR A 120 7.30 -20.77 -1.37
N LYS A 121 7.30 -22.06 -1.72
CA LYS A 121 8.52 -22.91 -1.65
C LYS A 121 9.71 -22.27 -2.38
N ARG A 122 9.47 -21.60 -3.50
CA ARG A 122 10.49 -20.89 -4.28
C ARG A 122 11.11 -19.74 -3.49
N THR A 123 10.29 -18.95 -2.79
CA THR A 123 10.78 -17.84 -1.97
C THR A 123 11.51 -18.35 -0.73
N ARG A 124 11.03 -19.42 -0.08
CA ARG A 124 11.76 -20.10 1.02
C ARG A 124 13.12 -20.65 0.58
N GLY A 125 13.24 -21.07 -0.69
CA GLY A 125 14.50 -21.51 -1.28
C GLY A 125 15.46 -20.36 -1.62
N ARG A 126 14.96 -19.13 -1.81
CA ARG A 126 15.76 -17.91 -2.04
C ARG A 126 15.87 -17.08 -0.77
N LYS A 127 16.56 -17.64 0.22
CA LYS A 127 16.85 -16.93 1.48
C LYS A 127 17.79 -15.74 1.30
N VAL A 128 18.54 -15.70 0.20
CA VAL A 128 19.47 -14.62 -0.11
C VAL A 128 19.36 -14.26 -1.59
N LEU A 129 19.22 -12.97 -1.87
CA LEU A 129 19.39 -12.36 -3.18
C LEU A 129 20.82 -11.82 -3.22
N LYS A 130 21.67 -12.29 -4.14
CA LYS A 130 23.08 -11.91 -4.22
C LYS A 130 23.41 -11.34 -5.59
N ASP A 131 24.45 -10.51 -5.61
CA ASP A 131 25.08 -10.01 -6.83
C ASP A 131 24.08 -9.36 -7.81
N LEU A 132 23.06 -8.70 -7.26
CA LEU A 132 22.07 -7.99 -8.07
C LEU A 132 22.68 -6.68 -8.52
N PRO A 133 22.82 -6.41 -9.84
CA PRO A 133 23.28 -5.11 -10.32
C PRO A 133 22.46 -3.98 -9.71
N PHE A 134 23.13 -2.98 -9.16
CA PHE A 134 22.50 -1.83 -8.50
C PHE A 134 22.98 -0.54 -9.15
N SER A 135 22.06 0.35 -9.49
CA SER A 135 22.42 1.71 -9.93
C SER A 135 22.33 2.69 -8.79
N SER A 136 23.23 3.67 -8.74
CA SER A 136 23.04 4.82 -7.85
C SER A 136 21.71 5.53 -8.17
N PRO A 137 21.02 6.08 -7.16
CA PRO A 137 19.80 6.84 -7.38
C PRO A 137 20.07 8.06 -8.27
N LYS A 138 19.26 8.24 -9.32
CA LYS A 138 19.34 9.41 -10.20
C LYS A 138 17.93 9.81 -10.62
N GLU A 139 17.56 11.07 -10.40
CA GLU A 139 16.26 11.63 -10.82
C GLU A 139 15.06 10.80 -10.34
N GLY A 140 15.12 10.28 -9.11
CA GLY A 140 14.07 9.43 -8.56
C GLY A 140 13.99 8.03 -9.17
N VAL A 141 15.02 7.58 -9.90
CA VAL A 141 15.09 6.24 -10.52
C VAL A 141 16.25 5.44 -9.95
N ILE A 142 15.99 4.16 -9.67
CA ILE A 142 17.00 3.15 -9.32
C ILE A 142 16.76 1.88 -10.14
N LYS A 143 17.83 1.19 -10.52
CA LYS A 143 17.79 -0.17 -11.06
C LYS A 143 18.31 -1.15 -10.04
N LEU A 144 17.58 -2.25 -9.85
CA LEU A 144 17.99 -3.38 -9.03
C LEU A 144 17.69 -4.67 -9.81
N GLY A 145 18.76 -5.38 -10.17
CA GLY A 145 18.67 -6.52 -11.08
C GLY A 145 18.16 -6.08 -12.46
N LYS A 146 17.05 -6.68 -12.90
CA LYS A 146 16.41 -6.37 -14.18
C LYS A 146 15.28 -5.34 -14.08
N LEU A 147 14.93 -4.91 -12.86
CA LEU A 147 13.80 -4.03 -12.61
C LEU A 147 14.26 -2.59 -12.48
N THR A 148 13.43 -1.68 -12.98
CA THR A 148 13.57 -0.23 -12.80
C THR A 148 12.52 0.25 -11.82
N TYR A 149 12.96 0.90 -10.77
CA TYR A 149 12.12 1.42 -9.70
C TYR A 149 12.07 2.94 -9.79
N ARG A 150 10.92 3.51 -9.41
CA ARG A 150 10.65 4.94 -9.47
C ARG A 150 10.12 5.44 -8.14
N ARG A 151 10.65 6.56 -7.67
CA ARG A 151 10.12 7.31 -6.51
C ARG A 151 8.88 8.10 -6.94
N GLY A 152 7.93 8.27 -6.02
CA GLY A 152 6.68 8.96 -6.32
C GLY A 152 5.81 8.22 -7.34
N PHE A 153 6.11 6.95 -7.60
CA PHE A 153 5.27 6.10 -8.42
C PHE A 153 3.95 5.87 -7.67
N GLN A 154 2.96 6.68 -8.00
CA GLN A 154 1.62 6.45 -7.54
C GLN A 154 1.11 5.23 -8.28
N ILE A 155 0.81 4.18 -7.51
CA ILE A 155 -0.02 3.08 -8.00
C ILE A 155 -1.42 3.67 -8.11
N ASP A 156 -1.63 4.43 -9.18
CA ASP A 156 -2.97 4.70 -9.66
C ASP A 156 -3.60 3.32 -9.87
N ARG A 157 -4.67 3.09 -9.11
CA ARG A 157 -5.49 1.90 -9.17
C ARG A 157 -6.07 1.66 -10.57
N ALA A 158 -5.75 2.41 -11.63
CA ALA A 158 -6.12 2.14 -13.02
C ALA A 158 -4.99 1.49 -13.87
N PHE A 159 -3.79 1.28 -13.33
CA PHE A 159 -2.68 0.71 -14.09
C PHE A 159 -2.58 -0.81 -13.89
N CYS A 160 -3.25 -1.57 -14.75
CA CYS A 160 -2.83 -2.94 -15.03
C CYS A 160 -1.83 -2.92 -16.19
N PRO A 161 -0.59 -3.40 -16.01
CA PRO A 161 0.36 -3.50 -17.11
C PRO A 161 -0.24 -4.42 -18.19
N ASP A 162 -0.37 -3.90 -19.42
CA ASP A 162 -0.72 -4.72 -20.58
C ASP A 162 0.28 -5.87 -20.74
N HIS A 163 -0.21 -7.01 -21.21
CA HIS A 163 0.59 -8.21 -21.47
C HIS A 163 1.68 -8.00 -22.52
#